data_AF-A0A1X7VQ57-F1
#
_entry.id   AF-A0A1X7VQ57-F1
#
_cell.length_a   1.000
_cell.length_b   1.000
_cell.length_c   1.000
_cell.angle_alpha   90.00
_cell.angle_beta   90.00
_cell.angle_gamma   90.00
#
_symmetry.space_group_name_H-M   'P 1'
#
loop_
_entity.id
_entity.type
_entity.pdbx_description
1 polymer ?
#
loop_
_entity_poly.entity_id
_entity_poly.type
_entity_poly.pdbx_seq_one_letter_code
_entity_poly.pdbx_strand_id
1 'polypeptide(L)'
;MNPFGFVCTFEMKPFAEGRFRSAYKGIWTTPDKFGKLCVVKKMRSGAVFTPTAWDCTLKIYDRARTLAQQFNRGKYSNFPVQFTDTSTLTVNGSFPREYVVAEDFLEGNFLKWCNNYGYISPKARSENITMPAFVHWSWLYTKGQEMVCDLQGTRDENGYHLTDPVILSLNNMYGETDMGIEGMAMFFMNHECNDICKGWRRPRFESFKGRIPGVTLAACKHVQHQVNNATSYRFDMRFPQPIKDIVTRVFLETAQA
;
A
#
# COMPACT_ATOMS: atom_id res chain seq x y z
N MET A 1 1.16 -34.59 -15.44
CA MET A 1 0.39 -34.19 -14.24
C MET A 1 1.30 -34.33 -13.03
N ASN A 2 1.39 -33.32 -12.16
CA ASN A 2 2.28 -33.33 -11.00
C ASN A 2 1.81 -34.41 -9.98
N PRO A 3 2.60 -35.46 -9.71
CA PRO A 3 2.19 -36.56 -8.84
C PRO A 3 2.12 -36.19 -7.35
N PHE A 4 2.54 -34.98 -6.96
CA PHE A 4 2.66 -34.57 -5.56
C PHE A 4 1.61 -33.55 -5.07
N GLY A 5 0.68 -33.09 -5.92
CA GLY A 5 -0.44 -32.23 -5.49
C GLY A 5 -0.07 -30.83 -4.97
N PHE A 6 1.17 -30.37 -5.14
CA PHE A 6 1.59 -29.02 -4.72
C PHE A 6 1.07 -27.92 -5.65
N VAL A 7 0.82 -26.72 -5.08
CA VAL A 7 0.36 -25.52 -5.81
C VAL A 7 1.54 -24.67 -6.32
N CYS A 8 2.64 -24.61 -5.57
CA CYS A 8 3.91 -24.02 -6.00
C CYS A 8 5.11 -24.61 -5.23
N THR A 9 6.31 -24.40 -5.74
CA THR A 9 7.59 -24.59 -5.02
C THR A 9 8.26 -23.23 -4.78
N PHE A 10 9.11 -23.10 -3.76
CA PHE A 10 9.83 -21.86 -3.46
C PHE A 10 11.22 -22.13 -2.87
N GLU A 11 12.10 -21.14 -2.99
CA GLU A 11 13.49 -21.19 -2.51
C GLU A 11 13.57 -21.19 -0.98
N MET A 12 14.64 -21.75 -0.43
CA MET A 12 14.86 -21.80 1.03
C MET A 12 15.25 -20.45 1.65
N LYS A 13 15.82 -19.55 0.86
CA LYS A 13 16.28 -18.22 1.32
C LYS A 13 15.37 -17.15 0.73
N PRO A 14 15.00 -16.12 1.51
CA PRO A 14 14.24 -15.01 0.96
C PRO A 14 15.14 -14.18 0.05
N PHE A 15 14.58 -13.66 -1.05
CA PHE A 15 15.27 -12.71 -1.93
C PHE A 15 15.04 -11.25 -1.50
N ALA A 16 14.00 -11.00 -0.68
CA ALA A 16 13.70 -9.69 -0.12
C ALA A 16 13.05 -9.83 1.27
N GLU A 17 13.30 -8.84 2.13
CA GLU A 17 12.70 -8.77 3.46
C GLU A 17 12.14 -7.37 3.72
N GLY A 18 10.89 -7.34 4.18
CA GLY A 18 10.26 -6.13 4.72
C GLY A 18 10.27 -6.12 6.26
N ARG A 19 9.55 -5.16 6.83
CA ARG A 19 9.40 -5.04 8.30
C ARG A 19 8.72 -6.26 8.91
N PHE A 20 7.67 -6.78 8.27
CA PHE A 20 6.81 -7.83 8.84
C PHE A 20 6.92 -9.18 8.13
N ARG A 21 7.44 -9.21 6.90
CA ARG A 21 7.40 -10.39 6.03
C ARG A 21 8.71 -10.57 5.27
N SER A 22 9.02 -11.83 4.99
CA SER A 22 10.09 -12.21 4.06
C SER A 22 9.45 -12.79 2.79
N ALA A 23 10.03 -12.44 1.64
CA ALA A 23 9.56 -12.84 0.31
C ALA A 23 10.54 -13.86 -0.30
N TYR A 24 10.00 -14.99 -0.74
CA TYR A 24 10.73 -16.11 -1.30
C TYR A 24 10.33 -16.28 -2.75
N LYS A 25 11.31 -16.48 -3.62
CA LYS A 25 11.07 -16.69 -5.04
C LYS A 25 10.59 -18.13 -5.24
N GLY A 26 9.60 -18.33 -6.10
CA GLY A 26 9.02 -19.63 -6.35
C GLY A 26 8.53 -19.82 -7.77
N ILE A 27 7.97 -21.00 -8.03
CA ILE A 27 7.44 -21.43 -9.32
C ILE A 27 6.07 -22.07 -9.10
N TRP A 28 5.07 -21.59 -9.81
CA TRP A 28 3.73 -22.19 -9.82
C TRP A 28 3.76 -23.58 -10.46
N THR A 29 3.05 -24.53 -9.84
CA THR A 29 2.92 -25.90 -10.35
C THR A 29 1.48 -26.25 -10.75
N THR A 30 0.55 -25.28 -10.69
CA THR A 30 -0.82 -25.42 -11.19
C THR A 30 -0.85 -25.45 -12.72
N PRO A 31 -1.82 -26.13 -13.36
CA PRO A 31 -1.85 -26.26 -14.81
C PRO A 31 -1.90 -24.92 -15.59
N ASP A 32 -2.60 -23.91 -15.07
CA ASP A 32 -2.81 -22.59 -15.68
C ASP A 32 -1.59 -21.66 -15.59
N LYS A 33 -0.76 -21.85 -14.56
CA LYS A 33 0.45 -21.04 -14.31
C LYS A 33 1.74 -21.86 -14.31
N PHE A 34 1.72 -23.08 -14.81
CA PHE A 34 2.84 -24.01 -14.71
C PHE A 34 4.14 -23.39 -15.21
N GLY A 35 5.18 -23.39 -14.36
CA GLY A 35 6.50 -22.85 -14.69
C GLY A 35 6.64 -21.34 -14.56
N LYS A 36 5.56 -20.58 -14.31
CA LYS A 36 5.62 -19.14 -14.07
C LYS A 36 6.17 -18.83 -12.68
N LEU A 37 6.89 -17.72 -12.56
CA LEU A 37 7.44 -17.27 -11.29
C LEU A 37 6.33 -16.79 -10.34
N CYS A 38 6.49 -17.11 -9.06
CA CYS A 38 5.65 -16.63 -7.97
C CYS A 38 6.50 -16.08 -6.82
N VAL A 39 5.84 -15.36 -5.91
CA VAL A 39 6.41 -14.95 -4.63
C VAL A 39 5.62 -15.61 -3.52
N VAL A 40 6.31 -16.34 -2.64
CA VAL A 40 5.75 -16.85 -1.39
C VAL A 40 6.16 -15.90 -0.26
N LYS A 41 5.19 -15.31 0.43
CA LYS A 41 5.37 -14.42 1.57
C LYS A 41 5.16 -15.17 2.87
N LYS A 42 6.13 -15.05 3.78
CA LYS A 42 6.08 -15.60 5.14
C LYS A 42 6.14 -14.45 6.15
N MET A 43 5.39 -14.51 7.24
CA MET A 43 5.55 -13.54 8.33
C MET A 43 6.86 -13.81 9.08
N ARG A 44 7.55 -12.75 9.53
CA ARG A 44 8.84 -12.86 10.22
C ARG A 44 8.72 -13.27 11.69
N SER A 45 7.60 -12.95 12.32
CA SER A 45 7.32 -13.21 13.73
C SER A 45 5.82 -13.38 13.96
N GLY A 46 5.44 -14.06 15.04
CA GLY A 46 4.05 -14.16 15.48
C GLY A 46 3.30 -15.36 14.91
N ALA A 47 2.02 -15.15 14.59
CA ALA A 47 0.98 -16.16 14.38
C ALA A 47 1.09 -16.96 13.06
N VAL A 48 2.30 -17.30 12.59
CA VAL A 48 2.51 -18.10 11.36
C VAL A 48 1.81 -19.47 11.36
N PHE A 49 1.33 -19.90 12.53
CA PHE A 49 0.66 -21.17 12.77
C PHE A 49 -0.86 -21.05 12.95
N THR A 50 -1.45 -19.85 12.88
CA THR A 50 -2.92 -19.68 12.90
C THR A 50 -3.48 -19.53 11.48
N PRO A 51 -4.60 -20.19 11.16
CA PRO A 51 -5.24 -20.05 9.85
C PRO A 51 -5.62 -18.60 9.50
N THR A 52 -5.94 -17.80 10.52
CA THR A 52 -6.41 -16.42 10.40
C THR A 52 -5.29 -15.38 10.35
N ALA A 53 -4.02 -15.81 10.39
CA ALA A 53 -2.87 -14.91 10.43
C ALA A 53 -2.86 -13.91 9.28
N TRP A 54 -3.34 -14.34 8.11
CA TRP A 54 -3.34 -13.54 6.89
C TRP A 54 -4.65 -12.80 6.61
N ASP A 55 -5.69 -12.97 7.44
CA ASP A 55 -7.04 -12.42 7.16
C ASP A 55 -7.01 -10.90 6.96
N CYS A 56 -6.26 -10.18 7.80
CA CYS A 56 -6.11 -8.73 7.66
C CYS A 56 -5.40 -8.38 6.33
N THR A 57 -4.37 -9.14 5.94
CA THR A 57 -3.68 -8.94 4.65
C THR A 57 -4.64 -9.19 3.48
N LEU A 58 -5.40 -10.30 3.50
CA LEU A 58 -6.34 -10.63 2.44
C LEU A 58 -7.44 -9.57 2.31
N LYS A 59 -7.97 -9.08 3.44
CA LYS A 59 -8.94 -7.98 3.48
C LYS A 59 -8.37 -6.71 2.83
N ILE A 60 -7.12 -6.39 3.08
CA ILE A 60 -6.44 -5.22 2.49
C ILE A 60 -6.29 -5.39 0.97
N TYR A 61 -5.82 -6.56 0.50
CA TYR A 61 -5.71 -6.83 -0.94
C TYR A 61 -7.06 -6.74 -1.65
N ASP A 62 -8.11 -7.35 -1.08
CA ASP A 62 -9.43 -7.32 -1.67
C ASP A 62 -9.99 -5.91 -1.80
N ARG A 63 -9.86 -5.12 -0.73
CA ARG A 63 -10.32 -3.73 -0.72
C ARG A 63 -9.51 -2.85 -1.68
N ALA A 64 -8.18 -3.01 -1.73
CA ALA A 64 -7.33 -2.28 -2.64
C ALA A 64 -7.63 -2.62 -4.13
N ARG A 65 -7.83 -3.90 -4.46
CA ARG A 65 -8.27 -4.34 -5.80
C ARG A 65 -9.61 -3.72 -6.18
N THR A 66 -10.58 -3.76 -5.27
CA THR A 66 -11.90 -3.16 -5.49
C THR A 66 -11.78 -1.67 -5.81
N LEU A 67 -10.99 -0.92 -5.04
CA LEU A 67 -10.78 0.51 -5.28
C LEU A 67 -10.03 0.77 -6.59
N ALA A 68 -9.02 -0.04 -6.92
CA ALA A 68 -8.30 0.07 -8.20
C ALA A 68 -9.21 -0.19 -9.41
N GLN A 69 -10.09 -1.19 -9.33
CA GLN A 69 -11.10 -1.44 -10.37
C GLN A 69 -12.04 -0.26 -10.57
N GLN A 70 -12.50 0.36 -9.48
CA GLN A 70 -13.37 1.54 -9.56
C GLN A 70 -12.63 2.76 -10.11
N PHE A 71 -11.35 2.96 -9.76
CA PHE A 71 -10.50 3.98 -10.36
C PHE A 71 -10.35 3.80 -11.87
N ASN A 72 -10.05 2.57 -12.31
CA ASN A 72 -9.88 2.23 -13.72
C ASN A 72 -11.17 2.48 -14.53
N ARG A 73 -12.34 2.17 -13.95
CA ARG A 73 -13.65 2.46 -14.58
C ARG A 73 -13.88 3.95 -14.80
N GLY A 74 -13.35 4.80 -13.93
CA GLY A 74 -13.42 6.25 -14.06
C GLY A 74 -12.57 6.82 -15.21
N LYS A 75 -11.71 6.01 -15.84
CA LYS A 75 -10.85 6.40 -16.98
C LYS A 75 -10.01 7.67 -16.72
N TYR A 76 -9.57 7.85 -15.48
CA TYR A 76 -8.73 8.99 -15.08
C TYR A 76 -7.30 8.90 -15.62
N SER A 77 -6.85 7.70 -15.99
CA SER A 77 -5.53 7.44 -16.57
C SER A 77 -5.66 6.45 -17.72
N ASN A 78 -4.77 6.57 -18.70
CA ASN A 78 -4.66 5.62 -19.81
C ASN A 78 -4.03 4.29 -19.37
N PHE A 79 -3.32 4.29 -18.23
CA PHE A 79 -2.66 3.11 -17.69
C PHE A 79 -3.44 2.60 -16.47
N PRO A 80 -4.05 1.41 -16.54
CA PRO A 80 -4.81 0.86 -15.43
C PRO A 80 -3.90 0.54 -14.24
N VAL A 81 -4.50 0.58 -13.05
CA VAL A 81 -3.88 0.18 -11.78
C VAL A 81 -4.41 -1.20 -11.40
N GLN A 82 -3.52 -2.17 -11.19
CA GLN A 82 -3.90 -3.56 -10.89
C GLN A 82 -3.05 -4.07 -9.73
N PHE A 83 -3.69 -4.66 -8.72
CA PHE A 83 -2.97 -5.39 -7.67
C PHE A 83 -2.97 -6.89 -8.00
N THR A 84 -1.89 -7.56 -7.64
CA THR A 84 -1.77 -9.03 -7.74
C THR A 84 -2.89 -9.73 -6.99
N ASP A 85 -3.29 -10.89 -7.53
CA ASP A 85 -4.10 -11.84 -6.79
C ASP A 85 -3.24 -12.57 -5.76
N THR A 86 -3.87 -12.96 -4.65
CA THR A 86 -3.21 -13.66 -3.54
C THR A 86 -3.91 -14.97 -3.26
N SER A 87 -3.15 -15.97 -2.82
CA SER A 87 -3.65 -17.28 -2.40
C SER A 87 -3.02 -17.69 -1.09
N THR A 88 -3.85 -18.03 -0.10
CA THR A 88 -3.36 -18.61 1.16
C THR A 88 -3.06 -20.08 0.97
N LEU A 89 -1.83 -20.48 1.30
CA LEU A 89 -1.32 -21.83 1.15
C LEU A 89 -0.73 -22.32 2.48
N THR A 90 -0.47 -23.62 2.57
CA THR A 90 0.23 -24.25 3.70
C THR A 90 1.57 -24.82 3.24
N VAL A 91 2.60 -24.72 4.07
CA VAL A 91 3.93 -25.27 3.76
C VAL A 91 3.93 -26.78 4.00
N ASN A 92 4.33 -27.56 2.98
CA ASN A 92 4.46 -29.01 3.14
C ASN A 92 5.63 -29.35 4.08
N GLY A 93 5.41 -30.31 4.98
CA GLY A 93 6.44 -30.75 5.94
C GLY A 93 6.68 -29.79 7.12
N SER A 94 5.97 -28.67 7.23
CA SER A 94 6.07 -27.79 8.41
C SER A 94 5.28 -28.37 9.60
N PHE A 95 5.91 -28.44 10.77
CA PHE A 95 5.23 -28.69 12.05
C PHE A 95 5.70 -27.70 13.12
N PRO A 96 4.80 -26.89 13.72
CA PRO A 96 3.37 -26.79 13.46
C PRO A 96 3.07 -26.30 12.03
N ARG A 97 1.82 -26.53 11.55
CA ARG A 97 1.40 -26.18 10.18
C ARG A 97 1.58 -24.68 9.96
N GLU A 98 2.41 -24.33 8.98
CA GLU A 98 2.71 -22.95 8.62
C GLU A 98 1.82 -22.47 7.48
N TYR A 99 1.23 -21.28 7.63
CA TYR A 99 0.39 -20.62 6.63
C TYR A 99 1.16 -19.49 5.94
N VAL A 100 1.08 -19.44 4.61
CA VAL A 100 1.76 -18.46 3.76
C VAL A 100 0.80 -17.86 2.75
N VAL A 101 1.16 -16.71 2.18
CA VAL A 101 0.47 -16.13 1.03
C VAL A 101 1.36 -16.20 -0.18
N ALA A 102 0.83 -16.68 -1.31
CA ALA A 102 1.51 -16.67 -2.59
C ALA A 102 0.81 -15.74 -3.57
N GLU A 103 1.58 -15.11 -4.44
CA GLU A 103 1.13 -14.21 -5.50
C GLU A 103 2.04 -14.33 -6.73
N ASP A 104 1.62 -13.75 -7.85
CA ASP A 104 2.44 -13.72 -9.06
C ASP A 104 3.69 -12.85 -8.86
N PHE A 105 4.82 -13.31 -9.40
CA PHE A 105 6.05 -12.52 -9.39
C PHE A 105 5.93 -11.37 -10.38
N LEU A 106 6.16 -10.15 -9.91
CA LEU A 106 6.16 -8.96 -10.75
C LEU A 106 7.53 -8.80 -11.41
N GLU A 107 7.60 -9.13 -12.71
CA GLU A 107 8.81 -8.95 -13.50
C GLU A 107 9.05 -7.48 -13.85
N GLY A 108 10.33 -7.10 -13.94
CA GLY A 108 10.78 -5.76 -14.33
C GLY A 108 11.34 -4.93 -13.18
N ASN A 109 11.40 -3.62 -13.40
CA ASN A 109 11.99 -2.68 -12.44
C ASN A 109 11.00 -2.39 -11.31
N PHE A 110 11.26 -2.99 -10.14
CA PHE A 110 10.42 -2.80 -8.96
C PHE A 110 10.63 -1.41 -8.34
N LEU A 111 9.54 -0.66 -8.18
CA LEU A 111 9.53 0.71 -7.69
C LEU A 111 8.52 0.84 -6.56
N LYS A 112 8.89 1.62 -5.54
CA LYS A 112 7.95 2.09 -4.51
C LYS A 112 7.59 3.54 -4.80
N TRP A 113 6.40 3.76 -5.32
CA TRP A 113 5.94 5.08 -5.72
C TRP A 113 5.50 5.93 -4.54
N CYS A 114 4.73 5.33 -3.64
CA CYS A 114 4.23 5.96 -2.41
C CYS A 114 4.46 5.00 -1.24
N ASN A 115 4.67 5.53 -0.03
CA ASN A 115 4.59 4.72 1.19
C ASN A 115 3.30 5.02 1.98
N ASN A 116 3.16 4.45 3.18
CA ASN A 116 2.04 4.67 4.09
C ASN A 116 2.20 5.86 5.05
N TYR A 117 3.22 6.72 4.84
CA TYR A 117 3.54 7.85 5.71
C TYR A 117 4.19 9.01 4.93
N GLY A 118 3.51 9.45 3.87
CA GLY A 118 3.81 10.70 3.17
C GLY A 118 4.85 10.66 2.05
N TYR A 119 5.70 9.63 1.96
CA TYR A 119 6.70 9.53 0.89
C TYR A 119 6.04 9.41 -0.47
N ILE A 120 6.43 10.28 -1.39
CA ILE A 120 6.13 10.20 -2.83
C ILE A 120 7.45 10.29 -3.59
N SER A 121 7.80 9.23 -4.32
CA SER A 121 9.07 9.13 -5.06
C SER A 121 9.19 10.19 -6.16
N PRO A 122 10.41 10.56 -6.58
CA PRO A 122 10.60 11.44 -7.73
C PRO A 122 9.89 10.95 -8.99
N LYS A 123 9.96 9.65 -9.30
CA LYS A 123 9.25 9.05 -10.44
C LYS A 123 7.73 9.18 -10.32
N ALA A 124 7.18 9.01 -9.12
CA ALA A 124 5.74 9.21 -8.89
C ALA A 124 5.29 10.67 -9.10
N ARG A 125 6.19 11.65 -8.87
CA ARG A 125 5.91 13.08 -9.10
C ARG A 125 6.02 13.49 -10.57
N SER A 126 6.92 12.88 -11.34
CA SER A 126 7.20 13.29 -12.72
C SER A 126 6.59 12.37 -13.79
N GLU A 127 6.89 11.07 -13.72
CA GLU A 127 6.62 10.11 -14.80
C GLU A 127 5.40 9.25 -14.52
N ASN A 128 5.11 8.99 -13.25
CA ASN A 128 4.13 8.01 -12.81
C ASN A 128 3.04 8.68 -11.96
N ILE A 129 2.55 9.82 -12.47
CA ILE A 129 1.58 10.71 -11.82
C ILE A 129 0.25 10.04 -11.47
N THR A 130 -0.09 8.92 -12.12
CA THR A 130 -1.24 8.06 -11.78
C THR A 130 -1.16 7.54 -10.35
N MET A 131 0.04 7.26 -9.83
CA MET A 131 0.21 6.67 -8.49
C MET A 131 -0.26 7.61 -7.38
N PRO A 132 0.28 8.84 -7.23
CA PRO A 132 -0.23 9.76 -6.22
C PRO A 132 -1.68 10.19 -6.51
N ALA A 133 -2.11 10.25 -7.78
CA ALA A 133 -3.50 10.52 -8.11
C ALA A 133 -4.43 9.40 -7.62
N PHE A 134 -4.05 8.13 -7.72
CA PHE A 134 -4.84 7.01 -7.20
C PHE A 134 -4.96 7.04 -5.67
N VAL A 135 -3.87 7.38 -4.95
CA VAL A 135 -3.92 7.59 -3.50
C VAL A 135 -4.96 8.67 -3.14
N HIS A 136 -4.87 9.85 -3.77
CA HIS A 136 -5.81 10.96 -3.57
C HIS A 136 -7.25 10.55 -3.94
N TRP A 137 -7.44 9.92 -5.10
CA TRP A 137 -8.75 9.47 -5.55
C TRP A 137 -9.39 8.50 -4.56
N SER A 138 -8.65 7.54 -4.02
CA SER A 138 -9.19 6.55 -3.08
C SER A 138 -9.74 7.21 -1.81
N TRP A 139 -9.07 8.25 -1.31
CA TRP A 139 -9.54 9.06 -0.20
C TRP A 139 -10.81 9.83 -0.54
N LEU A 140 -10.89 10.42 -1.73
CA LEU A 140 -12.08 11.15 -2.15
C LEU A 140 -13.28 10.21 -2.39
N TYR A 141 -13.04 9.08 -3.07
CA TYR A 141 -14.06 8.08 -3.40
C TYR A 141 -14.69 7.48 -2.14
N THR A 142 -13.89 7.26 -1.09
CA THR A 142 -14.35 6.74 0.20
C THR A 142 -14.82 7.83 1.16
N LYS A 143 -14.99 9.06 0.69
CA LYS A 143 -15.46 10.22 1.50
C LYS A 143 -14.60 10.45 2.75
N GLY A 144 -13.30 10.26 2.59
CA GLY A 144 -12.28 10.49 3.61
C GLY A 144 -12.14 9.38 4.66
N GLN A 145 -12.84 8.25 4.48
CA GLN A 145 -12.79 7.14 5.44
C GLN A 145 -11.56 6.26 5.29
N GLU A 146 -11.08 6.08 4.06
CA GLU A 146 -9.97 5.18 3.73
C GLU A 146 -9.04 5.81 2.69
N MET A 147 -7.79 5.36 2.63
CA MET A 147 -6.82 5.78 1.61
C MET A 147 -5.90 4.61 1.27
N VAL A 148 -5.81 4.25 0.00
CA VAL A 148 -4.90 3.20 -0.47
C VAL A 148 -3.50 3.81 -0.61
N CYS A 149 -2.54 3.24 0.09
CA CYS A 149 -1.15 3.68 0.17
C CYS A 149 -0.19 2.50 -0.06
N ASP A 150 1.11 2.75 0.14
CA ASP A 150 2.18 1.77 -0.08
C ASP A 150 2.18 1.20 -1.51
N LEU A 151 1.94 2.08 -2.49
CA LEU A 151 1.89 1.71 -3.90
C LEU A 151 3.30 1.34 -4.39
N GLN A 152 3.51 0.04 -4.64
CA GLN A 152 4.78 -0.53 -5.05
C GLN A 152 4.58 -1.72 -6.00
N GLY A 153 5.53 -1.93 -6.91
CA GLY A 153 5.42 -2.96 -7.95
C GLY A 153 6.18 -2.58 -9.22
N THR A 154 5.67 -3.00 -10.38
CA THR A 154 6.30 -2.76 -11.68
C THR A 154 5.34 -2.06 -12.64
N ARG A 155 5.86 -1.52 -13.74
CA ARG A 155 5.08 -0.85 -14.78
C ARG A 155 5.59 -1.27 -16.15
N ASP A 156 4.66 -1.59 -17.03
CA ASP A 156 4.89 -1.86 -18.44
C ASP A 156 3.93 -1.06 -19.33
N GLU A 157 3.78 -1.46 -20.60
CA GLU A 157 2.85 -0.85 -21.56
C GLU A 157 1.37 -1.11 -21.23
N ASN A 158 1.07 -2.15 -20.45
CA ASN A 158 -0.29 -2.56 -20.09
C ASN A 158 -0.80 -1.90 -18.81
N GLY A 159 0.09 -1.35 -17.97
CA GLY A 159 -0.32 -0.57 -16.81
C GLY A 159 0.63 -0.66 -15.63
N TYR A 160 0.07 -0.41 -14.45
CA TYR A 160 0.74 -0.55 -13.17
C TYR A 160 0.35 -1.87 -12.52
N HIS A 161 1.35 -2.69 -12.24
CA HIS A 161 1.20 -3.97 -11.56
C HIS A 161 1.73 -3.81 -10.14
N LEU A 162 0.84 -3.87 -9.16
CA LEU A 162 1.10 -3.54 -7.78
C LEU A 162 0.99 -4.77 -6.89
N THR A 163 1.72 -4.74 -5.79
CA THR A 163 1.61 -5.74 -4.73
C THR A 163 1.68 -5.03 -3.39
N ASP A 164 1.26 -5.74 -2.35
CA ASP A 164 1.49 -5.36 -0.98
C ASP A 164 0.92 -3.99 -0.56
N PRO A 165 -0.36 -3.72 -0.88
CA PRO A 165 -0.98 -2.46 -0.51
C PRO A 165 -1.07 -2.28 1.00
N VAL A 166 -1.20 -1.02 1.41
CA VAL A 166 -1.67 -0.63 2.74
C VAL A 166 -2.95 0.16 2.58
N ILE A 167 -3.91 -0.03 3.48
CA ILE A 167 -5.05 0.87 3.62
C ILE A 167 -4.88 1.65 4.91
N LEU A 168 -4.85 2.97 4.78
CA LEU A 168 -5.03 3.86 5.91
C LEU A 168 -6.53 4.03 6.14
N SER A 169 -6.98 3.98 7.38
CA SER A 169 -8.40 4.22 7.71
C SER A 169 -8.54 5.16 8.89
N LEU A 170 -9.65 5.90 8.94
CA LEU A 170 -9.90 6.87 10.00
C LEU A 170 -9.79 6.26 11.40
N ASN A 171 -10.17 4.98 11.54
CA ASN A 171 -10.26 4.27 12.81
C ASN A 171 -9.19 3.16 12.97
N ASN A 172 -8.12 3.16 12.17
CA ASN A 172 -7.02 2.19 12.26
C ASN A 172 -7.45 0.71 12.19
N MET A 173 -8.36 0.36 11.28
CA MET A 173 -8.99 -0.97 11.19
C MET A 173 -8.24 -2.00 10.33
N TYR A 174 -7.09 -1.62 9.73
CA TYR A 174 -6.32 -2.46 8.80
C TYR A 174 -4.94 -2.89 9.35
N GLY A 175 -4.81 -3.00 10.67
CA GLY A 175 -3.63 -3.56 11.32
C GLY A 175 -2.45 -2.58 11.45
N GLU A 176 -1.25 -3.09 11.72
CA GLU A 176 -0.11 -2.27 12.17
C GLU A 176 0.45 -1.30 11.11
N THR A 177 0.16 -1.53 9.83
CA THR A 177 0.56 -0.62 8.75
C THR A 177 -0.43 0.52 8.53
N ASP A 178 -1.61 0.44 9.14
CA ASP A 178 -2.62 1.49 9.10
C ASP A 178 -2.22 2.64 10.04
N MET A 179 -1.57 3.66 9.46
CA MET A 179 -1.17 4.90 10.15
C MET A 179 -2.33 5.90 10.32
N GLY A 180 -3.55 5.50 9.94
CA GLY A 180 -4.79 6.25 10.06
C GLY A 180 -4.73 7.69 9.54
N ILE A 181 -5.42 8.60 10.24
CA ILE A 181 -5.54 10.01 9.84
C ILE A 181 -4.19 10.70 9.71
N GLU A 182 -3.19 10.28 10.47
CA GLU A 182 -1.85 10.85 10.43
C GLU A 182 -1.14 10.50 9.12
N GLY A 183 -1.17 9.23 8.69
CA GLY A 183 -0.63 8.84 7.40
C GLY A 183 -1.33 9.54 6.23
N MET A 184 -2.65 9.70 6.32
CA MET A 184 -3.43 10.45 5.32
C MET A 184 -3.01 11.92 5.26
N ALA A 185 -2.79 12.54 6.42
CA ALA A 185 -2.29 13.91 6.53
C ALA A 185 -0.91 14.07 5.92
N MET A 186 0.01 13.17 6.27
CA MET A 186 1.37 13.17 5.73
C MET A 186 1.39 13.02 4.22
N PHE A 187 0.49 12.23 3.63
CA PHE A 187 0.33 12.18 2.18
C PHE A 187 -0.08 13.55 1.60
N PHE A 188 -1.17 14.16 2.07
CA PHE A 188 -1.65 15.43 1.51
C PHE A 188 -0.72 16.62 1.74
N MET A 189 0.06 16.63 2.83
CA MET A 189 1.07 17.65 3.07
C MET A 189 2.20 17.62 2.03
N ASN A 190 2.45 16.46 1.43
CA ASN A 190 3.52 16.24 0.46
C ASN A 190 3.01 16.07 -0.98
N HIS A 191 1.70 15.86 -1.17
CA HIS A 191 1.06 15.66 -2.46
C HIS A 191 0.77 16.99 -3.16
N GLU A 192 1.34 17.14 -4.34
CA GLU A 192 0.96 18.17 -5.31
C GLU A 192 0.05 17.55 -6.36
N CYS A 193 -1.13 18.14 -6.56
CA CYS A 193 -2.03 17.66 -7.60
C CYS A 193 -1.37 17.80 -8.97
N ASN A 194 -1.48 16.75 -9.76
CA ASN A 194 -1.06 16.69 -11.15
C ASN A 194 -2.27 16.77 -12.08
N ASP A 195 -2.07 16.63 -13.38
CA ASP A 195 -3.14 16.78 -14.38
C ASP A 195 -4.32 15.82 -14.21
N ILE A 196 -4.15 14.68 -13.53
CA ILE A 196 -5.23 13.73 -13.25
C ILE A 196 -6.14 14.25 -12.14
N CYS A 197 -5.55 14.74 -11.04
CA CYS A 197 -6.29 15.15 -9.84
C CYS A 197 -6.46 16.66 -9.70
N LYS A 198 -6.03 17.44 -10.70
CA LYS A 198 -6.22 18.88 -10.75
C LYS A 198 -7.71 19.21 -10.72
N GLY A 199 -8.13 19.90 -9.66
CA GLY A 199 -9.53 20.26 -9.43
C GLY A 199 -10.29 19.32 -8.49
N TRP A 200 -9.71 18.19 -8.09
CA TRP A 200 -10.30 17.37 -7.03
C TRP A 200 -10.17 18.05 -5.67
N ARG A 201 -11.14 17.79 -4.80
CA ARG A 201 -11.12 18.30 -3.43
C ARG A 201 -9.99 17.66 -2.66
N ARG A 202 -9.29 18.49 -1.89
CA ARG A 202 -8.19 18.08 -1.01
C ARG A 202 -8.08 19.05 0.16
N PRO A 203 -7.62 18.59 1.33
CA PRO A 203 -7.30 19.48 2.42
C PRO A 203 -6.18 20.43 1.98
N ARG A 204 -6.39 21.74 2.15
CA ARG A 204 -5.41 22.75 1.79
C ARG A 204 -4.58 23.11 3.02
N PHE A 205 -3.33 23.54 2.81
CA PHE A 205 -2.44 23.92 3.91
C PHE A 205 -3.04 25.05 4.76
N GLU A 206 -3.74 25.97 4.10
CA GLU A 206 -4.46 27.09 4.71
C GLU A 206 -5.51 26.62 5.73
N SER A 207 -6.11 25.45 5.53
CA SER A 207 -7.09 24.86 6.46
C SER A 207 -6.48 24.49 7.82
N PHE A 208 -5.16 24.39 7.92
CA PHE A 208 -4.42 24.07 9.15
C PHE A 208 -3.74 25.28 9.80
N LYS A 209 -3.64 26.41 9.09
CA LYS A 209 -2.97 27.61 9.59
C LYS A 209 -3.68 28.13 10.83
N GLY A 210 -2.94 28.33 11.92
CA GLY A 210 -3.48 28.76 13.22
C GLY A 210 -4.27 27.69 13.98
N ARG A 211 -4.50 26.51 13.38
CA ARG A 211 -5.14 25.35 14.03
C ARG A 211 -4.11 24.28 14.43
N ILE A 212 -3.01 24.19 13.69
CA ILE A 212 -1.86 23.31 14.00
C ILE A 212 -0.63 24.19 14.24
N PRO A 213 0.21 23.88 15.26
CA PRO A 213 1.45 24.63 15.50
C PRO A 213 2.36 24.66 14.27
N GLY A 214 2.91 25.84 13.96
CA GLY A 214 3.79 26.02 12.79
C GLY A 214 5.01 25.11 12.81
N VAL A 215 5.56 24.83 14.00
CA VAL A 215 6.67 23.87 14.19
C VAL A 215 6.28 22.45 13.77
N THR A 216 5.06 22.01 14.04
CA THR A 216 4.56 20.69 13.62
C THR A 216 4.44 20.64 12.10
N LEU A 217 3.89 21.68 11.48
CA LEU A 217 3.77 21.76 10.02
C LEU A 217 5.14 21.79 9.32
N ALA A 218 6.10 22.51 9.88
CA ALA A 218 7.47 22.55 9.37
C ALA A 218 8.15 21.17 9.48
N ALA A 219 7.98 20.49 10.62
CA ALA A 219 8.51 19.16 10.83
C ALA A 219 7.91 18.15 9.83
N CYS A 220 6.60 18.21 9.55
CA CYS A 220 5.94 17.35 8.54
C CYS A 220 6.54 17.49 7.15
N LYS A 221 6.88 18.71 6.73
CA LYS A 221 7.58 18.95 5.46
C LYS A 221 8.98 18.37 5.47
N HIS A 222 9.68 18.48 6.59
CA HIS A 222 11.04 17.95 6.71
C HIS A 222 11.08 16.42 6.67
N VAL A 223 10.07 15.73 7.21
CA VAL A 223 9.94 14.25 7.15
C VAL A 223 10.10 13.72 5.73
N GLN A 224 9.53 14.39 4.72
CA GLN A 224 9.62 13.96 3.32
C GLN A 224 11.06 13.85 2.81
N HIS A 225 11.95 14.70 3.31
CA HIS A 225 13.37 14.72 2.91
C HIS A 225 14.22 13.71 3.68
N GLN A 226 13.70 13.13 4.76
CA GLN A 226 14.42 12.17 5.62
C GLN A 226 14.11 10.70 5.30
N VAL A 227 13.20 10.42 4.35
CA VAL A 227 12.86 9.05 3.96
C VAL A 227 13.93 8.50 3.01
N ASN A 228 14.87 7.72 3.56
CA ASN A 228 15.82 6.96 2.74
C ASN A 228 15.09 5.82 2.00
N ASN A 229 15.23 5.80 0.67
CA ASN A 229 14.85 4.67 -0.19
C ASN A 229 13.43 4.11 0.05
N ALA A 230 12.47 4.97 0.40
CA ALA A 230 11.05 4.64 0.56
C ALA A 230 10.69 3.59 1.64
N THR A 231 11.64 3.07 2.42
CA THR A 231 11.46 1.79 3.15
C THR A 231 11.44 1.88 4.68
N SER A 232 11.88 2.98 5.30
CA SER A 232 11.68 3.14 6.75
C SER A 232 11.76 4.60 7.20
N TYR A 233 10.77 5.01 7.97
CA TYR A 233 10.82 6.21 8.79
C TYR A 233 11.32 5.81 10.19
N ARG A 234 12.40 6.43 10.68
CA ARG A 234 13.01 6.08 11.98
C ARG A 234 12.33 6.77 13.18
N PHE A 235 11.47 7.77 12.95
CA PHE A 235 10.96 8.64 14.01
C PHE A 235 9.53 9.13 13.75
N ASP A 236 8.52 8.26 13.85
CA ASP A 236 7.09 8.66 13.81
C ASP A 236 6.91 9.92 14.68
N MET A 237 6.59 11.07 14.07
CA MET A 237 6.37 12.29 14.85
C MET A 237 5.15 12.15 15.77
N ARG A 238 4.27 11.19 15.46
CA ARG A 238 3.02 10.82 16.14
C ARG A 238 2.22 12.05 16.55
N PHE A 239 1.26 12.43 15.72
CA PHE A 239 0.40 13.56 16.04
C PHE A 239 -0.28 13.36 17.40
N PRO A 240 -0.18 14.33 18.32
CA PRO A 240 -0.94 14.29 19.56
C PRO A 240 -2.44 14.35 19.25
N GLN A 241 -3.26 13.80 20.16
CA GLN A 241 -4.70 13.65 19.93
C GLN A 241 -5.41 14.95 19.48
N PRO A 242 -5.15 16.14 20.08
CA PRO A 242 -5.79 17.37 19.63
C PRO A 242 -5.51 17.72 18.16
N ILE A 243 -4.31 17.39 17.66
CA ILE A 243 -3.96 17.60 16.25
C ILE A 243 -4.70 16.58 15.39
N LYS A 244 -4.77 15.31 15.81
CA LYS A 244 -5.55 14.29 15.10
C LYS A 244 -7.02 14.69 14.97
N ASP A 245 -7.64 15.22 16.02
CA ASP A 245 -9.05 15.65 15.99
C ASP A 245 -9.28 16.79 14.99
N ILE A 246 -8.39 17.78 14.97
CA ILE A 246 -8.44 18.91 14.02
C ILE A 246 -8.30 18.40 12.58
N VAL A 247 -7.33 17.53 12.32
CA VAL A 247 -7.07 16.96 11.00
C VAL A 247 -8.27 16.13 10.55
N THR A 248 -8.77 15.23 11.39
CA THR A 248 -9.95 14.39 11.12
C THR A 248 -11.13 15.24 10.67
N ARG A 249 -11.47 16.29 11.43
CA ARG A 249 -12.60 17.16 11.09
C ARG A 249 -12.41 17.82 9.73
N VAL A 250 -11.27 18.46 9.48
CA VAL A 250 -10.99 19.14 8.20
C VAL A 250 -11.04 18.16 7.03
N PHE A 251 -10.51 16.95 7.22
CA PHE A 251 -10.49 15.92 6.18
C PHE A 251 -11.91 15.45 5.84
N LEU A 252 -12.72 15.13 6.84
CA LEU A 252 -14.11 14.71 6.62
C LEU A 252 -14.95 15.80 5.97
N GLU A 253 -14.86 17.04 6.45
CA GLU A 253 -15.53 18.20 5.86
C GLU A 253 -15.15 18.36 4.38
N THR A 254 -13.86 18.20 4.06
CA THR A 254 -13.38 18.35 2.69
C THR A 254 -13.82 17.22 1.76
N ALA A 255 -13.77 15.97 2.24
CA ALA A 255 -14.11 14.79 1.43
C ALA A 255 -15.62 14.61 1.22
N GLN A 256 -16.44 15.18 2.10
CA GLN A 256 -17.90 15.01 2.10
C GLN A 256 -18.68 16.19 1.48
N ALA A 257 -18.01 17.32 1.24
CA ALA A 257 -18.57 18.47 0.49
C ALA A 257 -18.98 18.14 -0.97
#